data_AF-A0A8S2LG56-F1
#
_entry.id   AF-A0A8S2LG56-F1
#
_cell.length_a   1.000
_cell.length_b   1.000
_cell.length_c   1.000
_cell.angle_alpha   90.00
_cell.angle_beta   90.00
_cell.angle_gamma   90.00
#
_symmetry.space_group_name_H-M   'P 1'
#
loop_
_entity.id
_entity.type
_entity.pdbx_description
1 polymer ?
#
loop_
_entity_poly.entity_id
_entity_poly.type
_entity_poly.pdbx_seq_one_letter_code
_entity_poly.pdbx_strand_id
1 'polypeptide(L)'
;MVKLHVKHGDESQFLFEIPASTPIDTLINQISLIYNGRLKVHRICGEISMLAKHGITLPVNMQGLTEDQITDLKLVDEYADKCIPMDG
;
A
#
# COMPACT_ATOMS: atom_id res chain seq x y z
N MET A 1 1.15 33.62 -8.24
CA MET A 1 1.10 32.24 -7.70
C MET A 1 1.41 32.28 -6.22
N VAL A 2 0.77 31.44 -5.42
CA VAL A 2 1.06 31.28 -3.98
C VAL A 2 1.58 29.87 -3.74
N LYS A 3 2.52 29.74 -2.79
CA LYS A 3 3.08 28.46 -2.37
C LYS A 3 2.61 28.13 -0.96
N LEU A 4 1.93 27.00 -0.84
CA LEU A 4 1.34 26.51 0.39
C LEU A 4 2.22 25.42 0.98
N HIS A 5 2.51 25.51 2.27
CA HIS A 5 3.14 24.43 3.01
C HIS A 5 2.05 23.56 3.64
N VAL A 6 1.82 22.39 3.04
CA VAL A 6 0.85 21.42 3.53
C VAL A 6 1.47 20.63 4.68
N LYS A 7 0.77 20.59 5.81
CA LYS A 7 1.17 19.88 7.02
C LYS A 7 0.06 18.95 7.50
N HIS A 8 0.43 17.92 8.25
CA HIS A 8 -0.49 17.10 9.03
C HIS A 8 -0.03 17.11 10.49
N GLY A 9 -0.75 17.83 11.35
CA GLY A 9 -0.22 18.20 12.67
C GLY A 9 1.07 19.01 12.53
N ASP A 10 2.14 18.55 13.19
CA ASP A 10 3.47 19.17 13.10
C ASP A 10 4.32 18.62 11.94
N GLU A 11 3.85 17.57 11.26
CA GLU A 11 4.60 16.92 10.19
C GLU A 11 4.48 17.70 8.87
N SER A 12 5.62 18.02 8.27
CA SER A 12 5.70 18.66 6.96
C SER A 12 5.45 17.63 5.87
N GLN A 13 4.40 17.84 5.07
CA GLN A 13 4.00 16.89 4.03
C GLN A 13 4.61 17.27 2.69
N PHE A 14 4.22 18.41 2.12
CA PHE A 14 4.72 18.88 0.82
C PHE A 14 4.42 20.36 0.59
N LEU A 15 5.10 20.94 -0.40
CA LEU A 15 4.80 22.27 -0.91
C LEU A 15 3.87 22.16 -2.12
N PHE A 16 2.85 23.01 -2.19
CA PHE A 16 1.86 23.02 -3.27
C PHE A 16 1.71 24.44 -3.82
N GLU A 17 1.82 24.60 -5.14
CA GLU A 17 1.76 25.91 -5.80
C GLU A 17 0.48 26.06 -6.61
N ILE A 18 -0.23 27.18 -6.43
CA ILE A 18 -1.53 27.43 -7.07
C ILE A 18 -1.81 28.94 -7.22
N PRO A 19 -2.70 29.39 -8.13
CA PRO A 19 -3.16 30.77 -8.14
C PRO A 19 -3.87 31.18 -6.85
N ALA A 20 -3.67 32.42 -6.40
CA ALA A 20 -4.35 32.97 -5.22
C ALA A 20 -5.87 33.11 -5.40
N SER A 21 -6.34 33.09 -6.65
CA SER A 21 -7.75 33.20 -7.02
C SER A 21 -8.50 31.85 -6.97
N THR A 22 -7.81 30.73 -6.72
CA THR A 22 -8.47 29.42 -6.72
C THR A 22 -9.43 29.30 -5.53
N PRO A 23 -10.68 28.82 -5.74
CA PRO A 23 -11.62 28.56 -4.66
C PRO A 23 -11.09 27.56 -3.64
N ILE A 24 -11.41 27.78 -2.37
CA ILE A 24 -10.95 26.95 -1.25
C ILE A 24 -11.38 25.49 -1.43
N ASP A 25 -12.61 25.23 -1.89
CA ASP A 25 -13.09 23.86 -2.10
C ASP A 25 -12.26 23.11 -3.15
N THR A 26 -11.89 23.78 -4.24
CA THR A 26 -11.01 23.21 -5.27
C THR A 26 -9.62 22.93 -4.71
N LEU A 27 -9.08 23.86 -3.91
CA LEU A 27 -7.79 23.71 -3.26
C LEU A 27 -7.77 22.49 -2.32
N ILE A 28 -8.78 22.35 -1.46
CA ILE A 28 -8.91 21.23 -0.53
C ILE A 28 -8.95 19.91 -1.30
N ASN A 29 -9.81 19.80 -2.32
CA ASN A 29 -9.92 18.58 -3.11
C ASN A 29 -8.59 18.17 -3.77
N GLN A 30 -7.83 19.13 -4.32
CA GLN A 30 -6.54 18.86 -4.94
C GLN A 30 -5.49 18.40 -3.93
N ILE A 31 -5.38 19.09 -2.78
CA ILE A 31 -4.45 18.71 -1.71
C ILE A 31 -4.81 17.32 -1.16
N SER A 32 -6.09 17.07 -0.88
CA SER A 32 -6.57 15.77 -0.40
C SER A 32 -6.27 14.64 -1.37
N LEU A 33 -6.43 14.87 -2.68
CA LEU A 33 -6.09 13.87 -3.70
C LEU A 33 -4.61 13.48 -3.65
N ILE A 34 -3.72 14.48 -3.58
CA ILE A 34 -2.27 14.24 -3.50
C ILE A 34 -1.91 13.51 -2.21
N TYR A 35 -2.41 14.00 -1.06
CA TYR A 35 -2.13 13.39 0.24
C TYR A 35 -2.60 11.93 0.29
N ASN A 36 -3.83 11.65 -0.13
CA ASN A 36 -4.36 10.30 -0.17
C ASN A 36 -3.62 9.39 -1.17
N GLY A 37 -3.19 9.95 -2.31
CA GLY A 37 -2.35 9.23 -3.28
C GLY A 37 -1.03 8.78 -2.67
N ARG A 38 -0.36 9.67 -1.92
CA ARG A 38 0.89 9.34 -1.21
C ARG A 38 0.68 8.24 -0.17
N LEU A 39 -0.41 8.31 0.62
CA LEU A 39 -0.73 7.25 1.59
C LEU A 39 -0.91 5.88 0.92
N LYS A 40 -1.53 5.82 -0.28
CA LYS A 40 -1.66 4.58 -1.05
C LYS A 40 -0.30 4.04 -1.49
N VAL A 41 0.58 4.90 -2.01
CA VAL A 41 1.94 4.50 -2.42
C VAL A 41 2.71 3.96 -1.22
N HIS A 42 2.70 4.67 -0.09
CA HIS A 42 3.36 4.22 1.14
C HIS A 42 2.85 2.86 1.61
N ARG A 43 1.53 2.62 1.56
CA ARG A 43 0.96 1.31 1.87
C ARG A 43 1.51 0.23 0.95
N ILE A 44 1.50 0.44 -0.37
CA ILE A 44 2.01 -0.55 -1.33
C ILE A 44 3.49 -0.86 -1.08
N CYS A 45 4.33 0.15 -0.81
CA CYS A 45 5.74 -0.08 -0.48
C CYS A 45 5.92 -0.92 0.81
N GLY A 46 5.07 -0.68 1.81
CA GLY A 46 5.02 -1.50 3.02
C GLY A 46 4.63 -2.95 2.73
N GLU A 47 3.56 -3.16 1.95
CA GLU A 47 3.10 -4.50 1.58
C GLU A 47 4.14 -5.26 0.74
N ILE A 48 4.82 -4.60 -0.20
CA ILE A 48 5.92 -5.22 -0.97
C ILE A 48 7.02 -5.72 -0.04
N SER A 49 7.35 -4.96 1.00
CA SER A 49 8.35 -5.35 1.98
C SER A 49 7.92 -6.57 2.81
N MET A 50 6.62 -6.67 3.12
CA MET A 50 6.05 -7.83 3.81
C MET A 50 6.01 -9.05 2.90
N LEU A 51 5.61 -8.88 1.64
CA LEU A 51 5.60 -9.92 0.62
C LEU A 51 7.01 -10.50 0.40
N ALA A 52 8.04 -9.64 0.35
CA ALA A 52 9.42 -10.09 0.21
C ALA A 52 9.93 -10.90 1.42
N LYS A 53 9.43 -10.61 2.63
CA LYS A 53 9.84 -11.31 3.87
C LYS A 53 9.08 -12.60 4.14
N HIS A 54 7.80 -12.63 3.80
CA HIS A 54 6.88 -13.70 4.21
C HIS A 54 6.32 -14.50 3.04
N GLY A 55 6.56 -14.07 1.80
CA GLY A 55 5.98 -14.71 0.62
C GLY A 55 4.51 -14.38 0.44
N ILE A 56 3.91 -15.03 -0.56
CA ILE A 56 2.48 -14.90 -0.88
C ILE A 56 1.61 -15.49 0.24
N THR A 57 0.34 -15.08 0.27
CA THR A 57 -0.63 -15.69 1.18
C THR A 57 -0.87 -17.16 0.82
N LEU A 58 -1.04 -18.00 1.84
CA LEU A 58 -1.47 -19.38 1.66
C LEU A 58 -2.92 -19.44 1.12
N PRO A 59 -3.28 -20.53 0.42
CA PRO A 59 -4.67 -20.85 0.09
C PRO A 59 -5.61 -20.83 1.29
N VAL A 60 -6.87 -20.47 1.08
CA VAL A 60 -7.87 -20.26 2.16
C VAL A 60 -8.03 -21.49 3.06
N ASN A 61 -7.92 -22.70 2.49
CA ASN A 61 -8.00 -23.97 3.22
C ASN A 61 -6.77 -24.29 4.08
N MET A 62 -5.67 -23.56 3.91
CA MET A 62 -4.42 -23.72 4.66
C MET A 62 -4.18 -22.61 5.70
N GLN A 63 -4.91 -21.50 5.61
CA GLN A 63 -4.72 -20.37 6.52
C GLN A 63 -5.12 -20.73 7.96
N GLY A 64 -4.23 -20.45 8.91
CA GLY A 64 -4.45 -20.71 10.33
C GLY A 64 -4.15 -22.16 10.76
N LEU A 65 -3.70 -23.03 9.84
CA LEU A 65 -3.20 -24.35 10.16
C LEU A 65 -1.70 -24.34 10.41
N THR A 66 -1.22 -25.25 11.25
CA THR A 66 0.21 -25.52 11.38
C THR A 66 0.73 -26.35 10.21
N GLU A 67 2.04 -26.33 9.98
CA GLU A 67 2.68 -27.15 8.93
C GLU A 67 2.39 -28.65 9.10
N ASP A 68 2.35 -29.13 10.34
CA ASP A 68 1.96 -30.51 10.67
C ASP A 68 0.52 -30.82 10.22
N GLN A 69 -0.42 -29.94 10.54
CA GLN A 69 -1.84 -30.12 10.14
C GLN A 69 -2.01 -30.10 8.62
N ILE A 70 -1.27 -29.25 7.92
CA ILE A 70 -1.27 -29.18 6.46
C ILE A 70 -0.78 -30.51 5.87
N THR A 71 0.29 -31.07 6.45
CA THR A 71 0.88 -32.34 6.02
C THR A 71 -0.06 -33.52 6.28
N ASP A 72 -0.67 -33.58 7.46
CA ASP A 72 -1.62 -34.63 7.85
C ASP A 72 -2.87 -34.63 6.96
N LEU A 73 -3.37 -33.43 6.62
CA LEU A 73 -4.52 -33.24 5.74
C LEU A 73 -4.16 -33.35 4.24
N LYS A 74 -2.88 -33.51 3.91
CA LYS A 74 -2.36 -33.61 2.53
C LYS A 74 -2.81 -32.46 1.64
N LEU A 75 -2.87 -31.25 2.21
CA LEU A 75 -3.23 -30.06 1.45
C LEU A 75 -2.03 -29.63 0.58
N VAL A 76 -2.31 -29.18 -0.64
CA VAL A 76 -1.29 -28.71 -1.58
C VAL A 76 -1.47 -27.22 -1.83
N ASP A 77 -0.36 -26.47 -1.80
CA ASP A 77 -0.36 -25.06 -2.13
C ASP A 77 -0.31 -24.86 -3.65
N GLU A 78 -1.48 -24.67 -4.26
CA GLU A 78 -1.59 -24.40 -5.69
C GLU A 78 -1.07 -23.01 -6.10
N TYR A 79 -0.90 -22.08 -5.15
CA TYR A 79 -0.46 -20.72 -5.45
C TYR A 79 1.05 -20.66 -5.57
N ALA A 80 1.78 -21.46 -4.80
CA ALA A 80 3.24 -21.55 -4.87
C ALA A 80 3.73 -21.81 -6.31
N ASP A 81 3.06 -22.69 -7.05
CA ASP A 81 3.43 -23.04 -8.43
C ASP A 81 3.02 -21.96 -9.46
N LYS A 82 1.90 -21.27 -9.23
CA LYS A 82 1.33 -20.28 -10.16
C LYS A 82 1.93 -18.89 -9.99
N CYS A 83 2.24 -18.52 -8.75
CA CYS A 83 2.66 -17.19 -8.35
C CYS A 83 4.17 -17.14 -8.13
N ILE A 84 4.91 -17.72 -9.07
CA ILE A 84 6.36 -17.55 -9.17
C ILE A 84 6.66 -16.10 -9.59
N PRO A 85 7.52 -15.37 -8.84
CA PRO A 85 8.00 -14.09 -9.31
C PRO A 85 8.66 -14.29 -10.67
N MET A 86 8.42 -13.38 -11.62
CA MET A 86 9.24 -13.38 -12.84
C MET A 86 10.68 -13.17 -12.37
N ASP A 87 11.50 -14.19 -12.58
CA ASP A 87 12.94 -14.21 -12.29
C ASP A 87 13.55 -12.85 -12.64
N GLY A 88 14.28 -12.28 -11.69
CA GLY A 88 15.25 -11.23 -11.95
C GLY A 88 16.54 -11.84 -12.46
#